data_AF-A0A1X7RK04-F1
#
_entry.id   AF-A0A1X7RK04-F1
#
_cell.length_a   1.000
_cell.length_b   1.000
_cell.length_c   1.000
_cell.angle_alpha   90.00
_cell.angle_beta   90.00
_cell.angle_gamma   90.00
#
_symmetry.space_group_name_H-M   'P 1'
#
loop_
_entity.id
_entity.type
_entity.pdbx_description
1 polymer ?
#
loop_
_entity_poly.entity_id
_entity_poly.type
_entity_poly.pdbx_seq_one_letter_code
_entity_poly.pdbx_strand_id
1 'polypeptide(L)'
;MAPPFFAYFGVAMDTPDTLELAWRQCGAYRDLLQINSTSTSEGVGGAWEHIIRGVNPDLGIWSTGNGWVVLGMARVLATILHWDRTAKDPQWEEAVGELYAWIGEILGVAMQAQNTEESSGLLRNYWNTPDGEGVWFGEVSGSAVVAAVVFRIAVLQHEPGSFLKETVVTPEMLRWAEGLHTAVGKHVDSEGIASPAVDPLSWGSRTPFTKGSPEGQSFVLMAYGSWRDCVGAGVCTV
;
A
#
# COMPACT_ATOMS: atom_id res chain seq x y z
N MET A 1 6.76 1.86 -8.75
CA MET A 1 6.79 3.06 -9.63
C MET A 1 6.41 2.78 -11.08
N ALA A 2 7.13 1.88 -11.78
CA ALA A 2 6.94 1.68 -13.23
C ALA A 2 5.60 1.03 -13.65
N PRO A 3 5.06 0.00 -12.95
CA PRO A 3 3.83 -0.66 -13.39
C PRO A 3 2.63 0.29 -13.58
N PRO A 4 2.33 1.22 -12.65
CA PRO A 4 1.30 2.23 -12.88
C PRO A 4 1.51 3.06 -14.15
N PHE A 5 2.75 3.46 -14.46
CA PHE A 5 3.03 4.20 -15.69
C PHE A 5 2.70 3.38 -16.94
N PHE A 6 3.13 2.11 -16.98
CA PHE A 6 2.80 1.22 -18.11
C PHE A 6 1.30 1.00 -18.25
N ALA A 7 0.57 0.88 -17.13
CA ALA A 7 -0.88 0.72 -17.17
C ALA A 7 -1.56 1.95 -17.81
N TYR A 8 -1.27 3.15 -17.33
CA TYR A 8 -1.84 4.39 -17.91
C TYR A 8 -1.38 4.62 -19.36
N PHE A 9 -0.11 4.35 -19.66
CA PHE A 9 0.41 4.46 -21.02
C PHE A 9 -0.27 3.47 -21.97
N GLY A 10 -0.52 2.24 -21.52
CA GLY A 10 -1.24 1.23 -22.28
C GLY A 10 -2.64 1.68 -22.68
N VAL A 11 -3.38 2.29 -21.75
CA VAL A 11 -4.69 2.87 -22.07
C VAL A 11 -4.56 4.06 -23.02
N ALA A 12 -3.63 4.99 -22.74
CA ALA A 12 -3.46 6.21 -23.53
C ALA A 12 -3.06 5.94 -24.99
N MET A 13 -2.31 4.86 -25.23
CA MET A 13 -1.83 4.46 -26.55
C MET A 13 -2.65 3.34 -27.18
N ASP A 14 -3.72 2.89 -26.53
CA ASP A 14 -4.55 1.76 -26.95
C ASP A 14 -3.74 0.47 -27.18
N THR A 15 -2.81 0.17 -26.26
CA THR A 15 -1.90 -1.00 -26.30
C THR A 15 -2.14 -1.97 -25.14
N PRO A 16 -3.04 -2.97 -25.30
CA PRO A 16 -3.33 -3.97 -24.26
C PRO A 16 -2.10 -4.70 -23.75
N ASP A 17 -1.16 -5.04 -24.63
CA ASP A 17 0.10 -5.71 -24.26
C ASP A 17 0.93 -4.89 -23.26
N THR A 18 0.85 -3.55 -23.31
CA THR A 18 1.56 -2.69 -22.36
C THR A 18 0.88 -2.66 -20.99
N LEU A 19 -0.46 -2.75 -20.96
CA LEU A 19 -1.20 -2.96 -19.71
C LEU A 19 -0.92 -4.35 -19.13
N GLU A 20 -0.80 -5.37 -19.98
CA GLU A 20 -0.47 -6.74 -19.55
C GLU A 20 0.93 -6.77 -18.94
N LEU A 21 1.90 -6.08 -19.56
CA LEU A 21 3.24 -5.89 -19.00
C LEU A 21 3.20 -5.26 -17.61
N ALA A 22 2.31 -4.28 -17.37
CA ALA A 22 2.17 -3.66 -16.05
C ALA A 22 1.78 -4.68 -14.97
N TRP A 23 0.72 -5.47 -15.22
CA TRP A 23 0.28 -6.52 -14.30
C TRP A 23 1.34 -7.60 -14.11
N ARG A 24 1.94 -8.11 -15.20
CA ARG A 24 2.99 -9.13 -15.12
C ARG A 24 4.22 -8.66 -14.35
N GLN A 25 4.57 -7.37 -14.43
CA GLN A 25 5.65 -6.82 -13.61
C GLN A 25 5.31 -6.86 -12.12
N CYS A 26 4.07 -6.57 -11.71
CA CYS A 26 3.66 -6.72 -10.31
C CYS A 26 3.90 -8.14 -9.81
N GLY A 27 3.47 -9.16 -10.57
CA GLY A 27 3.71 -10.57 -10.23
C GLY A 27 5.20 -10.93 -10.17
N ALA A 28 5.99 -10.50 -11.16
CA ALA A 28 7.43 -10.79 -11.19
C ALA A 28 8.19 -10.16 -10.01
N TYR A 29 7.80 -8.96 -9.55
CA TYR A 29 8.36 -8.38 -8.33
C TYR A 29 7.92 -9.17 -7.09
N ARG A 30 6.64 -9.57 -7.01
CA ARG A 30 6.12 -10.38 -5.91
C ARG A 30 6.92 -11.67 -5.75
N ASP A 31 7.13 -12.41 -6.83
CA ASP A 31 7.84 -13.70 -6.82
C ASP A 31 9.27 -13.61 -6.25
N LEU A 32 9.89 -12.43 -6.32
CA LEU A 32 11.24 -12.19 -5.82
C LEU A 32 11.27 -11.58 -4.43
N LEU A 33 10.36 -10.65 -4.12
CA LEU A 33 10.44 -9.80 -2.94
C LEU A 33 9.51 -10.25 -1.80
N GLN A 34 8.48 -11.03 -2.09
CA GLN A 34 7.53 -11.44 -1.06
C GLN A 34 8.18 -12.42 -0.08
N ILE A 35 7.98 -12.14 1.22
CA ILE A 35 8.37 -13.04 2.28
C ILE A 35 7.39 -14.21 2.34
N ASN A 36 7.94 -15.43 2.27
CA ASN A 36 7.16 -16.64 2.47
C ASN A 36 6.81 -16.80 3.95
N SER A 37 5.58 -17.22 4.28
CA SER A 37 5.17 -17.43 5.68
C SER A 37 6.02 -18.48 6.41
N THR A 38 6.77 -19.30 5.67
CA THR A 38 7.66 -20.34 6.19
C THR A 38 9.07 -19.84 6.52
N SER A 39 9.47 -18.64 6.06
CA SER A 39 10.82 -18.08 6.24
C SER A 39 10.94 -17.09 7.39
N THR A 40 9.85 -16.78 8.09
CA THR A 40 9.87 -15.94 9.31
C THR A 40 9.34 -16.72 10.50
N SER A 41 9.88 -16.43 11.68
CA SER A 41 9.52 -17.12 12.93
C SER A 41 8.09 -16.84 13.41
N GLU A 42 7.31 -15.99 12.74
CA GLU A 42 5.98 -15.57 13.17
C GLU A 42 5.00 -15.29 12.02
N GLY A 43 4.81 -16.20 11.07
CA GLY A 43 3.63 -16.14 10.17
C GLY A 43 3.44 -14.85 9.37
N VAL A 44 4.51 -14.05 9.17
CA VAL A 44 4.51 -12.77 8.44
C VAL A 44 4.62 -13.04 6.95
N GLY A 45 3.74 -13.88 6.41
CA GLY A 45 3.63 -14.10 4.98
C GLY A 45 2.89 -12.94 4.33
N GLY A 46 3.36 -12.48 3.16
CA GLY A 46 2.60 -11.56 2.32
C GLY A 46 3.29 -10.24 1.99
N ALA A 47 3.95 -9.63 2.98
CA ALA A 47 4.70 -8.39 2.79
C ALA A 47 6.05 -8.61 2.09
N TRP A 48 6.61 -7.55 1.52
CA TRP A 48 7.78 -7.60 0.65
C TRP A 48 9.02 -7.04 1.35
N GLU A 49 10.16 -7.69 1.13
CA GLU A 49 11.49 -7.19 1.52
C GLU A 49 11.85 -5.96 0.67
N HIS A 50 12.54 -5.00 1.28
CA HIS A 50 12.84 -3.72 0.65
C HIS A 50 13.84 -3.84 -0.52
N ILE A 51 15.02 -4.43 -0.28
CA ILE A 51 16.12 -4.56 -1.25
C ILE A 51 16.85 -5.89 -1.03
N ILE A 52 16.55 -6.90 -1.83
CA ILE A 52 17.16 -8.24 -1.67
C ILE A 52 18.54 -8.41 -2.30
N ARG A 53 18.95 -7.48 -3.18
CA ARG A 53 20.20 -7.56 -3.97
C ARG A 53 20.76 -6.16 -4.22
N GLY A 54 22.07 -6.07 -4.43
CA GLY A 54 22.76 -4.83 -4.81
C GLY A 54 23.78 -4.36 -3.77
N VAL A 55 24.13 -3.07 -3.83
CA VAL A 55 25.21 -2.48 -3.00
C VAL A 55 24.77 -2.26 -1.55
N ASN A 56 23.49 -1.95 -1.31
CA ASN A 56 22.93 -1.70 0.01
C ASN A 56 21.68 -2.58 0.21
N PRO A 57 21.84 -3.90 0.41
CA PRO A 57 20.70 -4.78 0.67
C PRO A 57 20.03 -4.41 1.99
N ASP A 58 18.72 -4.55 2.02
CA ASP A 58 17.85 -4.31 3.16
C ASP A 58 16.69 -5.31 3.10
N LEU A 59 16.75 -6.33 3.95
CA LEU A 59 15.73 -7.39 4.01
C LEU A 59 14.57 -7.01 4.95
N GLY A 60 14.54 -5.78 5.45
CA GLY A 60 13.45 -5.30 6.29
C GLY A 60 12.15 -5.13 5.50
N ILE A 61 11.03 -5.33 6.18
CA ILE A 61 9.70 -5.01 5.68
C ILE A 61 9.48 -3.50 5.87
N TRP A 62 10.01 -2.72 4.92
CA TRP A 62 9.94 -1.26 4.98
C TRP A 62 8.51 -0.80 4.71
N SER A 63 7.95 -0.02 5.64
CA SER A 63 6.56 0.42 5.66
C SER A 63 6.18 1.24 4.43
N THR A 64 6.95 2.30 4.16
CA THR A 64 6.72 3.15 2.98
C THR A 64 6.95 2.38 1.67
N GLY A 65 7.91 1.45 1.64
CA GLY A 65 8.17 0.57 0.49
C GLY A 65 6.99 -0.35 0.16
N ASN A 66 6.43 -1.03 1.17
CA ASN A 66 5.24 -1.86 1.01
C ASN A 66 4.01 -1.01 0.65
N GLY A 67 3.91 0.20 1.20
CA GLY A 67 2.94 1.21 0.80
C GLY A 67 2.98 1.55 -0.69
N TRP A 68 4.17 1.74 -1.26
CA TRP A 68 4.37 1.93 -2.69
C TRP A 68 3.94 0.73 -3.54
N VAL A 69 4.18 -0.48 -3.04
CA VAL A 69 3.79 -1.73 -3.71
C VAL A 69 2.27 -1.79 -3.83
N VAL A 70 1.54 -1.66 -2.71
CA VAL A 70 0.08 -1.73 -2.72
C VAL A 70 -0.56 -0.57 -3.49
N LEU A 71 0.00 0.64 -3.39
CA LEU A 71 -0.48 1.79 -4.17
C LEU A 71 -0.25 1.59 -5.68
N GLY A 72 0.88 1.00 -6.05
CA GLY A 72 1.19 0.67 -7.43
C GLY A 72 0.21 -0.34 -8.00
N MET A 73 0.01 -1.45 -7.30
CA MET A 73 -0.93 -2.50 -7.70
C MET A 73 -2.37 -1.98 -7.76
N ALA A 74 -2.80 -1.16 -6.80
CA ALA A 74 -4.14 -0.55 -6.80
C ALA A 74 -4.39 0.33 -8.03
N ARG A 75 -3.37 1.04 -8.54
CA ARG A 75 -3.50 1.85 -9.76
C ARG A 75 -3.56 1.00 -11.02
N VAL A 76 -2.78 -0.09 -11.09
CA VAL A 76 -2.87 -1.05 -12.21
C VAL A 76 -4.25 -1.69 -12.20
N LEU A 77 -4.73 -2.15 -11.04
CA LEU A 77 -6.06 -2.71 -10.84
C LEU A 77 -7.17 -1.75 -11.29
N ALA A 78 -7.17 -0.51 -10.81
CA ALA A 78 -8.17 0.49 -11.22
C ALA A 78 -8.16 0.73 -12.73
N THR A 79 -6.97 0.75 -13.35
CA THR A 79 -6.83 0.90 -14.80
C THR A 79 -7.46 -0.27 -15.56
N ILE A 80 -7.26 -1.50 -15.07
CA ILE A 80 -7.87 -2.71 -15.65
C ILE A 80 -9.39 -2.68 -15.45
N LEU A 81 -9.89 -2.29 -14.28
CA LEU A 81 -11.35 -2.26 -14.01
C LEU A 81 -12.10 -1.25 -14.90
N HIS A 82 -11.46 -0.14 -15.25
CA HIS A 82 -12.12 0.99 -15.92
C HIS A 82 -11.86 1.12 -17.42
N TRP A 83 -11.09 0.21 -18.03
CA TRP A 83 -10.87 0.26 -19.47
C TRP A 83 -11.84 -0.65 -20.24
N ASP A 84 -12.61 -0.10 -21.18
CA ASP A 84 -13.62 -0.88 -21.93
C ASP A 84 -13.08 -2.12 -22.68
N ARG A 85 -11.78 -2.15 -22.99
CA ARG A 85 -11.14 -3.31 -23.65
C ARG A 85 -11.00 -4.50 -22.72
N THR A 86 -10.70 -4.28 -21.44
CA THR A 86 -10.46 -5.35 -20.47
C THR A 86 -11.78 -5.97 -20.01
N ALA A 87 -12.84 -5.16 -19.89
CA ALA A 87 -14.18 -5.62 -19.50
C ALA A 87 -14.78 -6.69 -20.44
N LYS A 88 -14.24 -6.83 -21.66
CA LYS A 88 -14.73 -7.75 -22.70
C LYS A 88 -13.87 -9.02 -22.83
N ASP A 89 -12.79 -9.13 -22.07
CA ASP A 89 -11.80 -10.17 -22.24
C ASP A 89 -11.55 -10.89 -20.91
N PRO A 90 -11.91 -12.18 -20.80
CA PRO A 90 -11.78 -12.97 -19.57
C PRO A 90 -10.36 -13.04 -19.01
N GLN A 91 -9.31 -12.80 -19.80
CA GLN A 91 -7.94 -12.82 -19.28
C GLN A 91 -7.73 -11.81 -18.15
N TRP A 92 -8.49 -10.70 -18.15
CA TRP A 92 -8.36 -9.66 -17.15
C TRP A 92 -9.03 -10.01 -15.82
N GLU A 93 -9.91 -11.02 -15.80
CA GLU A 93 -10.49 -11.54 -14.54
C GLU A 93 -9.39 -12.15 -13.66
N GLU A 94 -8.45 -12.89 -14.25
CA GLU A 94 -7.28 -13.43 -13.54
C GLU A 94 -6.41 -12.30 -13.00
N ALA A 95 -6.07 -11.31 -13.82
CA ALA A 95 -5.27 -10.17 -13.42
C ALA A 95 -5.90 -9.37 -12.26
N VAL A 96 -7.21 -9.15 -12.32
CA VAL A 96 -7.98 -8.48 -11.25
C VAL A 96 -7.92 -9.30 -9.96
N GLY A 97 -8.20 -10.61 -10.04
CA GLY A 97 -8.19 -11.49 -8.88
C GLY A 97 -6.82 -11.56 -8.20
N GLU A 98 -5.75 -11.66 -8.99
CA GLU A 98 -4.37 -11.67 -8.49
C GLU A 98 -3.99 -10.35 -7.83
N LEU A 99 -4.25 -9.20 -8.49
CA LEU A 99 -3.93 -7.89 -7.92
C LEU A 99 -4.66 -7.65 -6.60
N TYR A 100 -5.94 -8.02 -6.51
CA TYR A 100 -6.68 -7.98 -5.25
C TYR A 100 -6.05 -8.86 -4.17
N ALA A 101 -5.70 -10.11 -4.50
CA ALA A 101 -5.07 -11.03 -3.56
C ALA A 101 -3.72 -10.49 -3.05
N TRP A 102 -2.84 -10.05 -3.95
CA TRP A 102 -1.51 -9.54 -3.60
C TRP A 102 -1.56 -8.24 -2.78
N ILE A 103 -2.54 -7.37 -3.06
CA ILE A 103 -2.78 -6.18 -2.22
C ILE A 103 -3.26 -6.62 -0.83
N GLY A 104 -4.22 -7.54 -0.75
CA GLY A 104 -4.74 -8.09 0.50
C GLY A 104 -3.68 -8.72 1.39
N GLU A 105 -2.75 -9.47 0.80
CA GLU A 105 -1.60 -10.09 1.50
C GLU A 105 -0.79 -9.04 2.27
N ILE A 106 -0.42 -7.92 1.62
CA ILE A 106 0.40 -6.88 2.25
C ILE A 106 -0.41 -6.07 3.27
N LEU A 107 -1.67 -5.73 2.96
CA LEU A 107 -2.55 -5.01 3.89
C LEU A 107 -2.82 -5.83 5.16
N GLY A 108 -2.97 -7.15 5.03
CA GLY A 108 -3.11 -8.06 6.16
C GLY A 108 -1.90 -8.05 7.09
N VAL A 109 -0.68 -7.99 6.54
CA VAL A 109 0.54 -7.81 7.35
C VAL A 109 0.57 -6.43 8.01
N ALA A 110 0.30 -5.37 7.26
CA ALA A 110 0.33 -4.00 7.77
C ALA A 110 -0.61 -3.80 8.98
N MET A 111 -1.78 -4.45 8.97
CA MET A 111 -2.81 -4.35 10.01
C MET A 111 -2.46 -5.10 11.31
N GLN A 112 -1.42 -5.94 11.34
CA GLN A 112 -1.00 -6.63 12.56
C GLN A 112 -0.62 -5.60 13.64
N ALA A 113 -1.15 -5.80 14.86
CA ALA A 113 -1.05 -4.81 15.94
C ALA A 113 0.40 -4.39 16.26
N GLN A 114 1.35 -5.32 16.18
CA GLN A 114 2.78 -5.05 16.43
C GLN A 114 3.39 -4.01 15.48
N ASN A 115 2.80 -3.84 14.30
CA ASN A 115 3.26 -2.92 13.26
C ASN A 115 2.79 -1.49 13.48
N THR A 116 1.90 -1.25 14.44
CA THR A 116 1.45 0.10 14.83
C THR A 116 2.15 0.52 16.11
N GLU A 117 2.68 1.75 16.13
CA GLU A 117 3.19 2.36 17.35
C GLU A 117 2.03 2.92 18.18
N GLU A 118 1.79 2.35 19.35
CA GLU A 118 0.64 2.69 20.20
C GLU A 118 0.55 4.17 20.57
N SER A 119 1.68 4.82 20.84
CA SER A 119 1.72 6.24 21.27
C SER A 119 1.33 7.22 20.17
N SER A 120 1.68 6.92 18.91
CA SER A 120 1.38 7.79 17.76
C SER A 120 0.13 7.32 16.98
N GLY A 121 -0.20 6.03 17.05
CA GLY A 121 -1.21 5.39 16.20
C GLY A 121 -0.75 5.25 14.75
N LEU A 122 0.53 5.47 14.45
CA LEU A 122 1.12 5.35 13.11
C LEU A 122 1.77 3.97 12.93
N LEU A 123 1.85 3.51 11.69
CA LEU A 123 2.64 2.34 11.32
C LEU A 123 4.12 2.62 11.53
N ARG A 124 4.83 1.63 12.08
CA ARG A 124 6.28 1.66 12.31
C ARG A 124 7.04 1.63 10.99
N ASN A 125 8.20 2.27 10.94
CA ASN A 125 9.07 2.28 9.75
C ASN A 125 9.38 0.87 9.20
N TYR A 126 9.60 -0.12 10.07
CA TYR A 126 9.72 -1.53 9.68
C TYR A 126 8.78 -2.42 10.50
N TRP A 127 8.10 -3.33 9.79
CA TRP A 127 7.06 -4.23 10.34
C TRP A 127 7.60 -5.57 10.86
N ASN A 128 8.89 -5.83 10.69
CA ASN A 128 9.56 -7.06 11.16
C ASN A 128 10.68 -6.74 12.15
N THR A 129 10.42 -5.89 13.14
CA THR A 129 11.45 -5.61 14.16
C THR A 129 11.72 -6.88 14.97
N PRO A 130 12.94 -7.44 14.95
CA PRO A 130 13.24 -8.61 15.76
C PRO A 130 13.12 -8.32 17.26
N ASP A 131 12.73 -9.33 18.03
CA ASP A 131 12.73 -9.26 19.49
C ASP A 131 14.11 -8.84 20.02
N GLY A 132 14.10 -7.86 20.94
CA GLY A 132 15.31 -7.34 21.56
C GLY A 132 16.02 -6.24 20.78
N GLU A 133 15.58 -5.92 19.56
CA GLU A 133 15.97 -4.67 18.90
C GLU A 133 15.07 -3.50 19.30
N GLY A 134 15.60 -2.28 19.19
CA GLY A 134 14.78 -1.09 19.39
C GLY A 134 13.62 -1.09 18.40
N VAL A 135 12.40 -0.84 18.87
CA VAL A 135 11.23 -0.68 17.99
C VAL A 135 11.39 0.57 17.12
N TRP A 136 10.95 0.48 15.87
CA TRP A 136 10.94 1.64 14.98
C TRP A 136 9.83 2.60 15.35
N PHE A 137 10.10 3.90 15.22
CA PHE A 137 9.10 4.95 15.41
C PHE A 137 7.98 4.83 14.37
N GLY A 138 6.77 5.27 14.73
CA GLY A 138 5.65 5.39 13.81
C GLY A 138 5.87 6.53 12.82
N GLU A 139 5.58 6.31 11.55
CA GLU A 139 5.88 7.24 10.46
C GLU A 139 4.66 7.55 9.57
N VAL A 140 4.56 8.79 9.10
CA VAL A 140 3.36 9.31 8.40
C VAL A 140 3.24 8.85 6.95
N SER A 141 4.35 8.58 6.26
CA SER A 141 4.35 8.26 4.83
C SER A 141 3.68 6.92 4.56
N GLY A 142 4.17 5.84 5.18
CA GLY A 142 3.62 4.50 5.07
C GLY A 142 2.21 4.41 5.65
N SER A 143 1.97 5.04 6.81
CA SER A 143 0.63 5.11 7.41
C SER A 143 -0.40 5.74 6.47
N ALA A 144 -0.05 6.88 5.86
CA ALA A 144 -0.95 7.59 4.96
C ALA A 144 -1.21 6.78 3.68
N VAL A 145 -0.18 6.23 3.04
CA VAL A 145 -0.37 5.48 1.78
C VAL A 145 -1.12 4.18 1.98
N VAL A 146 -0.87 3.46 3.08
CA VAL A 146 -1.58 2.23 3.41
C VAL A 146 -3.06 2.53 3.67
N ALA A 147 -3.37 3.54 4.49
CA ALA A 147 -4.75 3.99 4.69
C ALA A 147 -5.40 4.41 3.35
N ALA A 148 -4.66 5.13 2.51
CA ALA A 148 -5.14 5.57 1.20
C ALA A 148 -5.59 4.39 0.34
N VAL A 149 -4.79 3.32 0.31
CA VAL A 149 -5.07 2.11 -0.47
C VAL A 149 -6.23 1.33 0.11
N VAL A 150 -6.33 1.16 1.44
CA VAL A 150 -7.48 0.50 2.06
C VAL A 150 -8.79 1.17 1.61
N PHE A 151 -8.88 2.49 1.67
CA PHE A 151 -10.08 3.21 1.21
C PHE A 151 -10.35 3.04 -0.29
N ARG A 152 -9.31 3.01 -1.13
CA ARG A 152 -9.49 2.78 -2.58
C ARG A 152 -9.98 1.37 -2.87
N ILE A 153 -9.38 0.35 -2.25
CA ILE A 153 -9.78 -1.04 -2.46
C ILE A 153 -11.17 -1.29 -1.89
N ALA A 154 -11.52 -0.68 -0.76
CA ALA A 154 -12.87 -0.74 -0.20
C ALA A 154 -13.94 -0.28 -1.20
N VAL A 155 -13.66 0.74 -2.01
CA VAL A 155 -14.57 1.18 -3.08
C VAL A 155 -14.51 0.23 -4.27
N LEU A 156 -13.32 -0.03 -4.81
CA LEU A 156 -13.14 -0.81 -6.04
C LEU A 156 -13.71 -2.24 -5.94
N GLN A 157 -13.60 -2.88 -4.78
CA GLN A 157 -14.10 -4.26 -4.59
C GLN A 157 -15.62 -4.38 -4.76
N HIS A 158 -16.36 -3.27 -4.63
CA HIS A 158 -17.81 -3.20 -4.82
C HIS A 158 -18.24 -2.74 -6.21
N GLU A 159 -17.29 -2.41 -7.10
CA GLU A 159 -17.60 -1.99 -8.46
C GLU A 159 -17.90 -3.17 -9.38
N PRO A 160 -18.71 -2.97 -10.45
CA PRO A 160 -18.87 -3.96 -11.50
C PRO A 160 -17.52 -4.35 -12.10
N GLY A 161 -17.30 -5.66 -12.29
CA GLY A 161 -16.03 -6.17 -12.80
C GLY A 161 -14.96 -6.39 -11.73
N SER A 162 -15.28 -6.28 -10.43
CA SER A 162 -14.34 -6.71 -9.38
C SER A 162 -14.10 -8.22 -9.39
N PHE A 163 -15.05 -9.01 -9.91
CA PHE A 163 -15.01 -10.48 -10.03
C PHE A 163 -14.68 -11.22 -8.71
N LEU A 164 -14.74 -10.53 -7.57
CA LEU A 164 -14.35 -11.05 -6.28
C LEU A 164 -15.39 -12.03 -5.74
N LYS A 165 -14.90 -13.18 -5.28
CA LYS A 165 -15.69 -14.13 -4.49
C LYS A 165 -15.69 -13.77 -3.01
N GLU A 166 -14.63 -13.12 -2.54
CA GLU A 166 -14.41 -12.73 -1.15
C GLU A 166 -13.91 -11.29 -1.08
N THR A 167 -14.31 -10.56 -0.04
CA THR A 167 -13.90 -9.17 0.18
C THR A 167 -12.46 -9.10 0.65
N VAL A 168 -11.65 -8.26 0.00
CA VAL A 168 -10.26 -8.01 0.40
C VAL A 168 -10.18 -7.07 1.60
N VAL A 169 -10.87 -5.93 1.54
CA VAL A 169 -10.99 -4.99 2.66
C VAL A 169 -12.22 -5.36 3.46
N THR A 170 -11.97 -5.85 4.67
CA THR A 170 -13.01 -6.19 5.65
C THR A 170 -13.46 -4.93 6.42
N PRO A 171 -14.63 -4.97 7.09
CA PRO A 171 -15.04 -3.86 7.97
C PRO A 171 -14.05 -3.57 9.11
N GLU A 172 -13.28 -4.58 9.55
CA GLU A 172 -12.24 -4.39 10.56
C GLU A 172 -11.05 -3.63 9.99
N MET A 173 -10.57 -4.02 8.82
CA MET A 173 -9.49 -3.33 8.11
C MET A 173 -9.88 -1.89 7.77
N LEU A 174 -11.13 -1.65 7.42
CA LEU A 174 -11.63 -0.31 7.15
C LEU A 174 -11.57 0.58 8.40
N ARG A 175 -12.04 0.09 9.56
CA ARG A 175 -11.94 0.80 10.84
C ARG A 175 -10.49 1.06 11.25
N TRP A 176 -9.61 0.10 11.02
CA TRP A 176 -8.17 0.28 11.26
C TRP A 176 -7.58 1.39 10.38
N ALA A 177 -7.95 1.44 9.10
CA ALA A 177 -7.52 2.51 8.19
C ALA A 177 -8.08 3.88 8.56
N GLU A 178 -9.32 3.97 9.06
CA GLU A 178 -9.88 5.21 9.65
C GLU A 178 -9.06 5.67 10.86
N GLY A 179 -8.60 4.73 11.69
CA GLY A 179 -7.68 4.97 12.79
C GLY A 179 -6.34 5.55 12.31
N LEU A 180 -5.71 4.94 11.31
CA LEU A 180 -4.48 5.44 10.69
C LEU A 180 -4.69 6.83 10.08
N HIS A 181 -5.79 7.05 9.36
CA HIS A 181 -6.12 8.33 8.75
C HIS A 181 -6.25 9.44 9.81
N THR A 182 -6.93 9.14 10.91
CA THR A 182 -7.06 10.05 12.06
C THR A 182 -5.70 10.32 12.72
N ALA A 183 -4.87 9.29 12.90
CA ALA A 183 -3.53 9.43 13.46
C ALA A 183 -2.65 10.32 12.57
N VAL A 184 -2.63 10.09 11.26
CA VAL A 184 -1.92 10.92 10.29
C VAL A 184 -2.38 12.38 10.38
N GLY A 185 -3.69 12.63 10.47
CA GLY A 185 -4.24 13.99 10.61
C GLY A 185 -3.75 14.72 11.88
N LYS A 186 -3.57 14.01 13.00
CA LYS A 186 -3.01 14.56 14.24
C LYS A 186 -1.52 14.90 14.15
N HIS A 187 -0.84 14.36 13.14
CA HIS A 187 0.59 14.52 12.89
C HIS A 187 0.89 15.59 11.82
N VAL A 188 -0.13 16.31 11.37
CA VAL A 188 0.02 17.51 10.52
C VAL A 188 0.05 18.74 11.43
N ASP A 189 1.14 19.49 11.40
CA ASP A 189 1.29 20.70 12.21
C ASP A 189 0.53 21.92 11.63
N SER A 190 0.64 23.06 12.31
CA SER A 190 0.00 24.31 11.87
C SER A 190 0.54 24.88 10.56
N GLU A 191 1.72 24.45 10.11
CA GLU A 191 2.30 24.83 8.82
C GLU A 191 1.88 23.85 7.70
N GLY A 192 1.11 22.81 8.04
CA GLY A 192 0.67 21.78 7.11
C GLY A 192 1.72 20.69 6.89
N ILE A 193 2.74 20.60 7.75
CA ILE A 193 3.80 19.59 7.62
C ILE A 193 3.39 18.33 8.39
N ALA A 194 3.08 17.26 7.65
CA ALA A 194 2.99 15.91 8.22
C ALA A 194 4.37 15.37 8.68
N SER A 195 4.46 14.94 9.94
CA SER A 195 5.68 14.38 10.54
C SER A 195 5.40 13.46 11.73
N PRO A 196 6.30 12.52 12.09
CA PRO A 196 7.58 12.25 11.46
C PRO A 196 7.46 11.38 10.20
N ALA A 197 8.33 11.62 9.23
CA ALA A 197 8.55 10.76 8.08
C ALA A 197 9.88 10.00 8.20
N VAL A 198 10.11 9.08 7.28
CA VAL A 198 11.39 8.40 7.08
C VAL A 198 12.27 9.26 6.16
N ASP A 199 13.58 9.29 6.41
CA ASP A 199 14.55 9.87 5.47
C ASP A 199 14.85 8.85 4.36
N PRO A 200 14.45 9.07 3.10
CA PRO A 200 14.70 8.13 2.01
C PRO A 200 16.18 7.99 1.64
N LEU A 201 17.05 8.93 2.06
CA LEU A 201 18.50 8.82 1.88
C LEU A 201 19.17 8.07 3.03
N SER A 202 18.43 7.81 4.11
CA SER A 202 18.91 7.11 5.30
C SER A 202 17.76 6.30 5.93
N TRP A 203 17.22 5.33 5.18
CA TRP A 203 16.05 4.54 5.60
C TRP A 203 16.27 3.77 6.91
N GLY A 204 17.53 3.44 7.23
CA GLY A 204 17.92 2.83 8.50
C GLY A 204 18.05 3.79 9.69
N SER A 205 17.84 5.10 9.48
CA SER A 205 17.92 6.09 10.55
C SER A 205 16.85 5.85 11.61
N ARG A 206 17.27 5.81 12.88
CA ARG A 206 16.38 5.77 14.04
C ARG A 206 15.91 7.17 14.47
N THR A 207 16.42 8.21 13.83
CA THR A 207 16.02 9.60 14.10
C THR A 207 14.86 9.99 13.19
N PRO A 208 13.68 10.33 13.74
CA PRO A 208 12.52 10.69 12.95
C PRO A 208 12.77 11.97 12.13
N PHE A 209 12.38 11.98 10.85
CA PHE A 209 12.53 13.14 9.98
C PHE A 209 11.31 14.06 10.08
N THR A 210 11.49 15.27 10.60
CA THR A 210 10.37 16.16 10.95
C THR A 210 10.20 17.38 10.04
N LYS A 211 11.08 17.58 9.07
CA LYS A 211 11.05 18.74 8.16
C LYS A 211 10.05 18.60 7.00
N GLY A 212 9.30 17.51 6.97
CA GLY A 212 8.36 17.18 5.90
C GLY A 212 9.01 16.39 4.75
N SER A 213 8.39 15.27 4.40
CA SER A 213 8.75 14.47 3.21
C SER A 213 7.82 14.83 2.06
N PRO A 214 8.31 15.28 0.88
CA PRO A 214 7.45 15.55 -0.28
C PRO A 214 6.59 14.34 -0.68
N GLU A 215 7.15 13.15 -0.54
CA GLU A 215 6.45 11.88 -0.75
C GLU A 215 5.37 11.68 0.31
N GLY A 216 5.71 11.82 1.60
CA GLY A 216 4.77 11.70 2.71
C GLY A 216 3.61 12.69 2.62
N GLN A 217 3.88 13.97 2.29
CA GLN A 217 2.82 14.97 2.09
C GLN A 217 1.87 14.58 0.97
N SER A 218 2.41 14.02 -0.13
CA SER A 218 1.58 13.55 -1.24
C SER A 218 0.66 12.42 -0.79
N PHE A 219 1.15 11.50 0.04
CA PHE A 219 0.34 10.40 0.57
C PHE A 219 -0.74 10.86 1.53
N VAL A 220 -0.51 11.89 2.34
CA VAL A 220 -1.55 12.49 3.19
C VAL A 220 -2.71 12.99 2.35
N LEU A 221 -2.44 13.69 1.25
CA LEU A 221 -3.47 14.16 0.32
C LEU A 221 -4.18 12.99 -0.38
N MET A 222 -3.45 11.94 -0.76
CA MET A 222 -4.05 10.74 -1.34
C MET A 222 -4.97 10.01 -0.35
N ALA A 223 -4.58 9.93 0.93
CA ALA A 223 -5.36 9.32 2.00
C ALA A 223 -6.66 10.08 2.25
N TYR A 224 -6.59 11.42 2.34
CA TYR A 224 -7.78 12.24 2.45
C TYR A 224 -8.70 12.11 1.23
N GLY A 225 -8.11 12.15 0.02
CA GLY A 225 -8.86 12.02 -1.22
C GLY A 225 -9.59 10.68 -1.32
N SER A 226 -8.94 9.57 -0.97
CA SER A 226 -9.57 8.25 -1.01
C SER A 226 -10.57 8.04 0.12
N TRP A 227 -10.32 8.55 1.33
CA TRP A 227 -11.30 8.54 2.42
C TRP A 227 -12.57 9.29 2.01
N ARG A 228 -12.44 10.51 1.47
CA ARG A 228 -13.56 11.31 0.99
C ARG A 228 -14.36 10.57 -0.08
N ASP A 229 -13.69 9.95 -1.04
CA ASP A 229 -14.35 9.18 -2.10
C ASP A 229 -15.06 7.94 -1.52
N CYS A 230 -14.46 7.27 -0.53
CA CYS A 230 -15.06 6.13 0.18
C CYS A 230 -16.32 6.51 0.97
N VAL A 231 -16.32 7.66 1.64
CA VAL A 231 -17.52 8.25 2.28
C VAL A 231 -18.57 8.58 1.22
N GLY A 232 -18.17 9.20 0.11
CA GLY A 232 -19.08 9.53 -0.99
C GLY A 232 -19.73 8.31 -1.64
N ALA A 233 -19.03 7.18 -1.67
CA ALA A 233 -19.55 5.89 -2.13
C ALA A 233 -20.44 5.17 -1.09
N GLY A 234 -20.57 5.70 0.12
CA GLY A 234 -21.32 5.06 1.21
C GLY A 234 -20.65 3.82 1.79
N VAL A 235 -19.35 3.63 1.54
CA VAL A 235 -18.56 2.49 2.04
C VAL A 235 -17.94 2.82 3.40
N CYS A 236 -17.43 4.04 3.56
CA CYS A 236 -16.90 4.56 4.82
C CYS A 236 -17.93 5.40 5.57
N THR A 237 -17.80 5.47 6.90
CA THR A 237 -18.58 6.38 7.75
C THR A 237 -17.79 7.64 8.10
N VAL A 238 -18.50 8.70 8.49
CA VAL A 238 -17.92 9.97 8.96
C VAL A 238 -17.80 9.95 10.48
#